data_AF-A0A7V7F159-F1
#
_entry.id   AF-A0A7V7F159-F1
#
_cell.length_a   1.000
_cell.length_b   1.000
_cell.length_c   1.000
_cell.angle_alpha   90.00
_cell.angle_beta   90.00
_cell.angle_gamma   90.00
#
_symmetry.space_group_name_H-M   'P 1'
#
loop_
_entity.id
_entity.type
_entity.pdbx_description
1 polymer ?
#
loop_
_entity_poly.entity_id
_entity_poly.type
_entity_poly.pdbx_seq_one_letter_code
_entity_poly.pdbx_strand_id
1 'polypeptide(L)'
;MTARNKMMNWRLGYGVGCLVYLVWVVQLSFNNFGMVHHDYRSAEARLQPQRIEAMALAELVGQCRKEAGRGGRHRPATAQVVADPCRDWPAPVIAARQKAVAERLAGELSLAVRKLVLFYVSFGVIFLILPPVILYLLLSFFIWLYQGVKGGKDGAPS
;
A
#
# COMPACT_ATOMS: atom_id res chain seq x y z
N MET A 1 -9.10 48.65 22.69
CA MET A 1 -8.41 48.12 21.49
C MET A 1 -7.91 46.66 21.63
N THR A 2 -8.33 45.90 22.63
CA THR A 2 -7.74 44.59 22.98
C THR A 2 -8.44 43.36 22.38
N ALA A 3 -9.73 43.44 22.03
CA ALA A 3 -10.50 42.30 21.50
C ALA A 3 -10.14 41.93 20.04
N ARG A 4 -9.81 42.93 19.20
CA ARG A 4 -9.46 42.74 17.79
C ARG A 4 -8.13 42.00 17.61
N ASN A 5 -7.14 42.27 18.47
CA ASN A 5 -5.85 41.57 18.46
C ASN A 5 -5.97 40.10 18.91
N LYS A 6 -6.87 39.80 19.88
CA LYS A 6 -7.14 38.41 20.30
C LYS A 6 -7.77 37.57 19.19
N MET A 7 -8.75 38.09 18.46
CA MET A 7 -9.35 37.37 17.32
C MET A 7 -8.35 37.13 16.18
N MET A 8 -7.47 38.10 15.91
CA MET A 8 -6.48 38.00 14.84
C MET A 8 -5.40 36.95 15.14
N ASN A 9 -4.95 36.87 16.40
CA ASN A 9 -4.00 35.85 16.86
C ASN A 9 -4.56 34.43 16.78
N TRP A 10 -5.84 34.22 17.11
CA TRP A 10 -6.47 32.91 16.99
C TRP A 10 -6.56 32.44 15.53
N ARG A 11 -6.93 33.33 14.60
CA ARG A 11 -6.98 33.02 13.16
C ARG A 11 -5.61 32.65 12.60
N LEU A 12 -4.56 33.36 13.03
CA LEU A 12 -3.17 33.07 12.67
C LEU A 12 -2.74 31.70 13.19
N GLY A 13 -3.01 31.39 14.47
CA GLY A 13 -2.72 30.08 15.06
C GLY A 13 -3.45 28.94 14.36
N TYR A 14 -4.73 29.13 14.03
CA TYR A 14 -5.53 28.18 13.26
C TYR A 14 -4.94 27.97 11.85
N GLY A 15 -4.59 29.05 11.15
CA GLY A 15 -3.98 28.97 9.82
C GLY A 15 -2.66 28.23 9.80
N VAL A 16 -1.77 28.51 10.77
CA VAL A 16 -0.50 27.78 10.93
C VAL A 16 -0.74 26.32 11.27
N GLY A 17 -1.70 26.02 12.15
CA GLY A 17 -2.09 24.63 12.48
C GLY A 17 -2.59 23.85 11.27
N CYS A 18 -3.44 24.46 10.43
CA CYS A 18 -3.90 23.85 9.18
C CYS A 18 -2.75 23.59 8.20
N LEU A 19 -1.80 24.52 8.06
CA LEU A 19 -0.64 24.34 7.21
C LEU A 19 0.26 23.20 7.70
N VAL A 20 0.56 23.15 9.00
CA VAL A 20 1.35 22.06 9.60
C VAL A 20 0.64 20.71 9.42
N TYR A 21 -0.68 20.67 9.62
CA TYR A 21 -1.48 19.47 9.37
C TYR A 21 -1.40 19.02 7.91
N LEU A 22 -1.57 19.94 6.95
CA LEU A 22 -1.45 19.62 5.52
C LEU A 22 -0.06 19.09 5.16
N VAL A 23 0.99 19.76 5.62
CA VAL A 23 2.38 19.31 5.40
C VAL A 23 2.59 17.92 5.99
N TRP A 24 2.13 17.69 7.23
CA TRP A 24 2.25 16.38 7.89
C TRP A 24 1.51 15.29 7.12
N VAL A 25 0.25 15.53 6.72
CA VAL A 25 -0.54 14.59 5.93
C VAL A 25 0.15 14.29 4.61
N VAL A 26 0.60 15.31 3.88
CA VAL A 26 1.30 15.16 2.60
C VAL A 26 2.60 14.36 2.75
N GLN A 27 3.40 14.65 3.79
CA GLN A 27 4.63 13.92 4.09
C GLN A 27 4.35 12.43 4.36
N LEU A 28 3.36 12.16 5.21
CA LEU A 28 2.96 10.80 5.58
C LEU A 28 2.39 10.06 4.36
N SER A 29 1.67 10.78 3.49
CA SER A 29 1.17 10.27 2.22
C SER A 29 2.31 9.82 1.32
N PHE A 30 3.28 10.71 1.04
CA PHE A 30 4.36 10.41 0.10
C PHE A 30 5.21 9.21 0.52
N ASN A 31 5.54 9.10 1.81
CA ASN A 31 6.31 7.96 2.32
C ASN A 31 5.55 6.63 2.15
N ASN A 32 4.25 6.61 2.48
CA ASN A 32 3.45 5.40 2.35
C ASN A 32 3.11 5.07 0.89
N PHE A 33 2.81 6.08 0.06
CA PHE A 33 2.59 5.90 -1.37
C PHE A 33 3.85 5.34 -2.05
N GLY A 34 5.04 5.82 -1.69
CA GLY A 34 6.30 5.31 -2.23
C GLY A 34 6.47 3.80 -1.99
N MET A 35 6.17 3.34 -0.78
CA MET A 35 6.28 1.92 -0.42
C MET A 35 5.26 1.06 -1.19
N VAL A 36 3.98 1.45 -1.22
CA VAL A 36 2.94 0.64 -1.88
C VAL A 36 3.09 0.64 -3.41
N HIS A 37 3.50 1.77 -4.00
CA HIS A 37 3.78 1.84 -5.45
C HIS A 37 5.04 1.08 -5.84
N HIS A 38 6.05 1.00 -4.96
CA HIS A 38 7.22 0.16 -5.19
C HIS A 38 6.81 -1.32 -5.28
N ASP A 39 6.00 -1.80 -4.33
CA ASP A 39 5.53 -3.19 -4.32
C ASP A 39 4.67 -3.51 -5.56
N TYR A 40 3.80 -2.58 -5.95
CA TYR A 40 3.01 -2.71 -7.17
C TYR A 40 3.89 -2.76 -8.43
N ARG A 41 4.83 -1.81 -8.61
CA ARG A 41 5.75 -1.81 -9.76
C ARG A 41 6.66 -3.03 -9.79
N SER A 42 7.09 -3.50 -8.63
CA SER A 42 7.86 -4.74 -8.50
C SER A 42 7.05 -5.94 -8.95
N ALA A 43 5.77 -6.05 -8.54
CA ALA A 43 4.89 -7.12 -8.98
C ALA A 43 4.63 -7.05 -10.49
N GLU A 44 4.35 -5.85 -11.03
CA GLU A 44 4.15 -5.63 -12.47
C GLU A 44 5.39 -5.98 -13.30
N ALA A 45 6.59 -5.58 -12.85
CA ALA A 45 7.85 -5.90 -13.50
C ALA A 45 8.12 -7.42 -13.56
N ARG A 46 7.54 -8.21 -12.64
CA ARG A 46 7.65 -9.68 -12.66
C ARG A 46 6.73 -10.33 -13.69
N LEU A 47 5.68 -9.65 -14.16
CA LEU A 47 4.81 -10.14 -15.24
C LEU A 47 5.42 -9.97 -16.63
N GLN A 48 6.63 -9.40 -16.76
CA GLN A 48 7.29 -9.31 -18.05
C GLN A 48 7.56 -10.71 -18.63
N PRO A 49 7.28 -10.93 -19.93
CA PRO A 49 7.35 -12.27 -20.54
C PRO A 49 8.75 -12.89 -20.40
N GLN A 50 9.80 -12.08 -20.54
CA GLN A 50 11.20 -12.51 -20.36
C GLN A 50 11.49 -13.00 -18.92
N ARG A 51 10.87 -12.38 -17.91
CA ARG A 51 11.02 -12.81 -16.51
C ARG A 51 10.21 -14.06 -16.21
N ILE A 52 9.01 -14.19 -16.77
CA ILE A 52 8.19 -15.40 -16.64
C ILE A 52 8.93 -16.61 -17.22
N GLU A 53 9.56 -16.46 -18.39
CA GLU A 53 10.38 -17.50 -19.00
C GLU A 53 11.58 -17.87 -18.12
N ALA A 54 12.33 -16.88 -17.63
CA ALA A 54 13.46 -17.12 -16.74
C ALA A 54 13.05 -17.80 -15.42
N MET A 55 11.92 -17.41 -14.83
CA MET A 55 11.38 -18.04 -13.62
C MET A 55 10.91 -19.47 -13.87
N ALA A 56 10.22 -19.72 -14.99
CA ALA A 56 9.77 -21.06 -15.37
C ALA A 56 10.96 -22.01 -15.58
N LEU A 57 12.01 -21.56 -16.27
CA LEU A 57 13.25 -22.32 -16.43
C LEU A 57 13.95 -22.56 -15.10
N ALA A 58 14.05 -21.55 -14.24
CA ALA A 58 14.67 -21.69 -12.92
C ALA A 58 13.92 -22.70 -12.01
N GLU A 59 12.59 -22.70 -12.04
CA GLU A 59 11.78 -23.66 -11.27
C GLU A 59 11.94 -25.09 -11.80
N LEU A 60 11.99 -25.26 -13.12
CA LEU A 60 12.26 -26.56 -13.76
C LEU A 60 13.65 -27.10 -13.43
N VAL A 61 14.70 -26.28 -13.58
CA VAL A 61 16.08 -26.63 -13.20
C VAL A 61 16.15 -26.99 -11.71
N GLY A 62 15.49 -26.20 -10.85
CA GLY A 62 15.43 -26.45 -9.42
C GLY A 62 14.76 -27.77 -9.06
N GLN A 63 13.66 -28.13 -9.74
CA GLN A 63 12.98 -29.41 -9.55
C GLN A 63 13.88 -30.58 -9.97
N CYS A 64 14.49 -30.52 -11.15
CA CYS A 64 15.42 -31.56 -11.63
C CYS A 64 16.61 -31.76 -10.68
N ARG A 65 17.24 -30.67 -10.20
CA ARG A 65 18.34 -30.76 -9.23
C ARG A 65 17.89 -31.32 -7.88
N LYS A 66 16.68 -30.99 -7.41
CA LYS A 66 16.13 -31.50 -6.15
C LYS A 66 15.83 -33.00 -6.22
N GLU A 67 15.40 -33.50 -7.38
CA GLU A 67 15.18 -34.93 -7.62
C GLU A 67 16.51 -35.68 -7.76
N ALA A 68 17.48 -35.13 -8.48
CA ALA A 68 18.84 -35.68 -8.55
C ALA A 68 19.51 -35.77 -7.18
N GLY A 69 19.35 -34.75 -6.33
CA GLY A 69 19.87 -34.73 -4.96
C GLY A 69 19.18 -35.69 -3.98
N ARG A 70 17.97 -36.17 -4.30
CA ARG A 70 17.23 -37.17 -3.49
C ARG A 70 17.58 -38.61 -3.87
N GLY A 71 18.03 -38.86 -5.10
CA GLY A 71 18.36 -40.20 -5.59
C GLY A 71 19.84 -40.61 -5.47
N GLY A 72 20.78 -39.68 -5.24
CA GLY A 72 22.20 -39.96 -5.40
C GLY A 72 23.07 -39.48 -4.24
N ARG A 73 23.32 -40.35 -3.25
CA ARG A 73 24.41 -40.20 -2.27
C ARG A 73 25.76 -40.67 -2.81
N HIS A 74 25.97 -40.68 -4.13
CA HIS A 74 27.21 -41.19 -4.71
C HIS A 74 27.72 -40.42 -5.93
N ARG A 75 29.00 -40.06 -5.81
CA ARG A 75 30.04 -39.72 -6.80
C ARG A 75 30.33 -38.25 -7.12
N PRO A 76 31.62 -37.95 -7.43
CA PRO A 76 32.34 -36.81 -6.90
C PRO A 76 32.46 -35.67 -7.91
N ALA A 77 32.90 -34.53 -7.38
CA ALA A 77 33.26 -33.33 -8.11
C ALA A 77 34.38 -33.60 -9.12
N THR A 78 34.02 -33.83 -10.38
CA THR A 78 34.90 -33.50 -11.50
C THR A 78 34.28 -32.32 -12.23
N ALA A 79 34.96 -31.18 -12.11
CA ALA A 79 34.71 -29.97 -12.87
C ALA A 79 34.94 -30.24 -14.36
N GLN A 80 33.91 -30.72 -15.03
CA GLN A 80 33.76 -30.58 -16.47
C GLN A 80 32.49 -29.78 -16.70
N VAL A 81 32.58 -28.77 -17.56
CA VAL A 81 31.45 -28.03 -18.14
C VAL A 81 30.70 -28.99 -19.06
N VAL A 82 30.17 -30.07 -18.50
CA VAL A 82 29.18 -30.92 -19.15
C VAL A 82 27.89 -30.13 -19.07
N ALA A 83 27.23 -29.94 -20.21
CA ALA A 83 25.93 -29.28 -20.30
C ALA A 83 25.04 -29.78 -19.16
N ASP A 84 24.59 -28.85 -18.32
CA ASP A 84 23.82 -29.19 -17.12
C ASP A 84 22.53 -29.87 -17.59
N PRO A 85 22.34 -31.18 -17.36
CA PRO A 85 21.26 -31.96 -17.96
C PRO A 85 19.87 -31.46 -17.53
N CYS A 86 19.81 -30.67 -16.47
CA CYS A 86 18.60 -30.02 -15.98
C CYS A 86 18.24 -28.72 -16.72
N ARG A 87 19.02 -28.28 -17.72
CA ARG A 87 18.83 -27.01 -18.44
C ARG A 87 18.06 -27.17 -19.76
N ASP A 88 18.05 -28.36 -20.33
CA ASP A 88 17.39 -28.65 -21.60
C ASP A 88 15.99 -29.23 -21.35
N TRP A 89 14.96 -28.46 -21.70
CA TRP A 89 13.57 -28.85 -21.55
C TRP A 89 12.83 -28.74 -22.89
N PRO A 90 11.90 -29.66 -23.20
CA PRO A 90 11.10 -29.56 -24.41
C PRO A 90 10.17 -28.34 -24.32
N ALA A 91 10.02 -27.62 -25.44
CA ALA A 91 9.18 -26.43 -25.56
C ALA A 91 7.76 -26.54 -24.94
N PRO A 92 7.00 -27.65 -25.09
CA PRO A 92 5.68 -27.76 -24.45
C PRO A 92 5.73 -27.75 -22.91
N VAL A 93 6.79 -28.27 -22.30
CA VAL A 93 6.95 -28.29 -20.83
C VAL A 93 7.26 -26.88 -20.32
N ILE A 94 8.10 -26.14 -21.05
CA ILE A 94 8.41 -24.74 -20.74
C ILE A 94 7.13 -23.89 -20.85
N ALA A 95 6.37 -24.03 -21.93
CA ALA A 95 5.12 -23.27 -22.14
C ALA A 95 4.08 -23.55 -21.04
N ALA A 96 3.90 -24.81 -20.64
CA ALA A 96 2.99 -25.17 -19.55
C ALA A 96 3.41 -24.54 -18.21
N ARG A 97 4.72 -24.51 -17.92
CA ARG A 97 5.25 -23.87 -16.71
C ARG A 97 5.17 -22.35 -16.75
N GLN A 98 5.46 -21.73 -17.89
CA GLN A 98 5.27 -20.29 -18.08
C GLN A 98 3.82 -19.87 -17.79
N LYS A 99 2.83 -20.64 -18.28
CA LYS A 99 1.41 -20.38 -17.99
C LYS A 99 1.10 -20.45 -16.49
N ALA A 100 1.59 -21.49 -15.80
CA ALA A 100 1.40 -21.64 -14.36
C ALA A 100 2.06 -20.51 -13.55
N VAL A 101 3.27 -20.09 -13.95
CA VAL A 101 4.00 -18.98 -13.33
C VAL A 101 3.26 -17.65 -13.57
N ALA A 102 2.78 -17.42 -14.80
CA ALA A 102 1.99 -16.24 -15.15
C ALA A 102 0.69 -16.15 -14.33
N GLU A 103 -0.04 -17.24 -14.16
CA GLU A 103 -1.26 -17.28 -13.34
C GLU A 103 -0.99 -16.96 -11.86
N ARG A 104 0.09 -17.52 -11.28
CA ARG A 104 0.51 -17.19 -9.90
C ARG A 104 0.86 -15.70 -9.76
N LEU A 105 1.66 -15.16 -10.69
CA LEU A 105 2.06 -13.75 -10.70
C LEU A 105 0.86 -12.82 -10.87
N ALA A 106 -0.09 -13.16 -11.74
CA ALA A 106 -1.32 -12.40 -11.91
C ALA A 106 -2.16 -12.40 -10.61
N GLY A 107 -2.19 -13.52 -9.89
CA GLY A 107 -2.80 -13.60 -8.56
C GLY A 107 -2.13 -12.68 -7.54
N GLU A 108 -0.80 -12.67 -7.47
CA GLU A 108 -0.04 -11.75 -6.59
C GLU A 108 -0.30 -10.27 -6.94
N LEU A 109 -0.34 -9.94 -8.23
CA LEU A 109 -0.64 -8.59 -8.71
C LEU A 109 -2.05 -8.17 -8.27
N SER A 110 -3.05 -9.05 -8.38
CA SER A 110 -4.42 -8.75 -7.93
C SER A 110 -4.48 -8.41 -6.43
N LEU A 111 -3.68 -9.11 -5.60
CA LEU A 111 -3.58 -8.84 -4.17
C LEU A 111 -2.86 -7.50 -3.89
N ALA A 112 -1.80 -7.20 -4.64
CA ALA A 112 -1.10 -5.91 -4.55
C ALA A 112 -2.03 -4.75 -4.94
N VAL A 113 -2.79 -4.89 -6.02
CA VAL A 113 -3.81 -3.91 -6.45
C VAL A 113 -4.88 -3.75 -5.37
N ARG A 114 -5.37 -4.83 -4.77
CA ARG A 114 -6.37 -4.75 -3.70
C ARG A 114 -5.84 -3.98 -2.49
N LYS A 115 -4.59 -4.21 -2.08
CA LYS A 115 -3.94 -3.44 -1.01
C LYS A 115 -3.80 -1.96 -1.38
N LEU A 116 -3.42 -1.67 -2.62
CA LEU A 116 -3.33 -0.30 -3.14
C LEU A 116 -4.68 0.40 -3.05
N VAL A 117 -5.76 -0.22 -3.52
CA VAL A 117 -7.12 0.33 -3.45
C VAL A 117 -7.55 0.56 -2.01
N LEU A 118 -7.36 -0.43 -1.12
CA LEU A 118 -7.67 -0.26 0.30
C LEU A 118 -6.90 0.90 0.92
N PHE A 119 -5.61 1.05 0.59
CA PHE A 119 -4.81 2.17 1.05
C PHE A 119 -5.39 3.51 0.58
N TYR A 120 -5.72 3.66 -0.70
CA TYR A 120 -6.33 4.90 -1.22
C TYR A 120 -7.68 5.21 -0.56
N VAL A 121 -8.54 4.20 -0.37
CA VAL A 121 -9.85 4.37 0.28
C VAL A 121 -9.68 4.80 1.73
N SER A 122 -8.88 4.07 2.52
CA SER A 122 -8.63 4.41 3.92
C SER A 122 -7.98 5.79 4.05
N PHE A 123 -7.03 6.10 3.18
CA PHE A 123 -6.37 7.40 3.15
C PHE A 123 -7.39 8.52 2.88
N GLY A 124 -8.22 8.38 1.85
CA GLY A 124 -9.25 9.37 1.53
C GLY A 124 -10.26 9.55 2.66
N VAL A 125 -10.71 8.46 3.29
CA VAL A 125 -11.66 8.55 4.40
C VAL A 125 -11.04 9.24 5.62
N ILE A 126 -9.84 8.83 6.05
CA ILE A 126 -9.22 9.32 7.29
C ILE A 126 -8.71 10.74 7.15
N PHE A 127 -8.15 11.11 6.00
CA PHE A 127 -7.46 12.41 5.85
C PHE A 127 -8.27 13.47 5.10
N LEU A 128 -9.23 13.08 4.25
CA LEU A 128 -10.07 14.05 3.53
C LEU A 128 -11.48 14.17 4.13
N ILE A 129 -12.11 13.06 4.51
CA ILE A 129 -13.52 13.05 4.94
C ILE A 129 -13.64 13.23 6.46
N LEU A 130 -12.84 12.52 7.24
CA LEU A 130 -12.96 12.53 8.69
C LEU A 130 -12.71 13.92 9.31
N PRO A 131 -11.69 14.70 8.89
CA PRO A 131 -11.44 16.02 9.48
C PRO A 131 -12.61 17.01 9.31
N PRO A 132 -13.21 17.22 8.12
CA PRO A 132 -14.35 18.12 7.99
C PRO A 132 -15.59 17.59 8.70
N VAL A 133 -15.80 16.28 8.77
CA VAL A 133 -16.91 15.69 9.54
C VAL A 133 -16.76 15.99 11.03
N ILE A 134 -15.56 15.78 11.60
CA ILE A 134 -15.29 16.13 13.01
C ILE A 134 -15.50 17.62 13.25
N LEU A 135 -15.01 18.47 12.34
CA LEU A 135 -15.13 19.91 12.46
C LEU A 135 -16.61 20.36 12.39
N TYR A 136 -17.39 19.76 11.50
CA TYR A 136 -18.83 19.97 11.40
C TYR A 136 -19.55 19.55 12.69
N LEU A 137 -19.28 18.36 13.22
CA LEU A 137 -19.89 17.88 14.46
C LEU A 137 -19.54 18.77 15.66
N LEU A 138 -18.30 19.23 15.77
CA LEU A 138 -17.89 20.18 16.79
C LEU A 138 -18.66 21.49 16.68
N LEU A 139 -18.78 22.06 15.47
CA LEU A 139 -19.57 23.27 15.23
C LEU A 139 -21.04 23.08 15.63
N SER A 140 -21.68 21.99 15.20
CA SER A 140 -23.05 21.67 15.59
C SER A 140 -23.21 21.56 17.10
N PHE A 141 -22.26 20.91 17.79
CA PHE A 141 -22.25 20.79 19.24
C PHE A 141 -22.12 22.16 19.95
N PHE A 142 -21.23 23.02 19.47
CA PHE A 142 -21.09 24.38 20.02
C PHE A 142 -22.34 25.23 19.81
N ILE A 143 -22.98 25.15 18.64
CA ILE A 143 -24.24 25.86 18.36
C ILE A 143 -25.34 25.37 19.31
N TRP A 144 -25.45 24.06 19.50
CA TRP A 144 -26.42 23.47 20.42
C TRP A 144 -26.19 23.92 21.87
N LEU A 145 -24.95 23.86 22.36
CA LEU A 145 -24.59 24.37 23.70
C LEU A 145 -24.95 25.84 23.87
N TYR A 146 -24.67 26.67 22.86
CA TYR A 146 -24.96 28.09 22.91
C TYR A 146 -26.46 28.37 22.98
N GLN A 147 -27.27 27.63 22.23
CA GLN A 147 -28.73 27.72 22.31
C GLN A 147 -29.26 27.25 23.67
N GLY A 148 -28.71 26.18 24.24
CA GLY A 148 -29.08 25.69 25.57
C GLY A 148 -28.78 26.70 26.69
N VAL A 149 -27.62 27.37 26.63
CA VAL A 149 -27.26 28.42 27.60
C VAL A 149 -28.12 29.68 27.42
N LYS A 150 -28.49 30.03 26.19
CA LYS A 150 -29.33 31.20 25.92
C LYS A 150 -30.79 30.96 26.34
N GLY A 151 -31.34 29.78 26.08
CA GLY A 151 -32.70 29.40 26.51
C GLY A 151 -32.86 29.25 28.02
N GLY A 152 -31.77 28.98 28.76
CA GLY A 152 -31.79 28.94 30.23
C GLY A 152 -31.85 30.30 30.93
N LYS A 153 -31.64 31.42 30.22
CA LYS A 153 -31.74 32.78 30.79
C LYS A 153 -33.14 33.38 30.74
N ASP A 154 -34.03 32.84 29.91
CA ASP A 154 -35.39 33.37 29.74
C ASP A 154 -36.44 32.68 30.64
N GLY A 155 -35.98 31.77 31.53
CA GLY A 155 -36.83 30.93 32.39
C GLY A 155 -36.68 31.17 33.90
N ALA A 156 -36.26 32.36 34.33
CA ALA A 156 -36.35 32.75 35.74
C ALA A 156 -37.74 33.37 35.99
N PRO A 157 -38.69 32.67 36.65
CA PRO A 157 -39.91 33.31 37.11
C PRO A 157 -39.53 34.32 38.21
N SER A 158 -39.78 35.60 37.94
CA SER A 158 -39.87 36.65 38.97
C SER A 158 -41.00 36.36 39.94
#